data_AF-A0A0P7HX32-F1
#
_entry.id   AF-A0A0P7HX32-F1
#
_cell.length_a   1.000
_cell.length_b   1.000
_cell.length_c   1.000
_cell.angle_alpha   90.00
_cell.angle_beta   90.00
_cell.angle_gamma   90.00
#
_symmetry.space_group_name_H-M   'P 1'
#
loop_
_entity.id
_entity.type
_entity.pdbx_description
1 polymer ?
#
loop_
_entity_poly.entity_id
_entity_poly.type
_entity_poly.pdbx_seq_one_letter_code
_entity_poly.pdbx_strand_id
1 'polypeptide(L)' 'MPDNRDVTAHVADVVFDLQTTITNAEIENRLVVPKFRGGKALAEPIKLRLAESVNIDTSRDIA' A
#
# COMPACT_ATOMS: atom_id res chain seq x y z
N MET A 1 9.14 -8.59 -12.66
CA MET A 1 9.59 -7.91 -11.42
C MET A 1 11.01 -7.43 -11.66
N PRO A 2 11.40 -6.24 -11.18
CA PRO A 2 12.78 -5.76 -11.33
C PRO A 2 13.80 -6.72 -10.72
N ASP A 3 14.98 -6.82 -11.34
CA ASP A 3 16.10 -7.57 -10.77
C ASP A 3 16.46 -7.02 -9.38
N ASN A 4 16.85 -7.90 -8.45
CA ASN A 4 17.22 -7.57 -7.07
C ASN A 4 16.11 -6.96 -6.18
N ARG A 5 14.83 -7.03 -6.57
CA ARG A 5 13.72 -6.57 -5.72
C ARG A 5 13.74 -7.20 -4.33
N ASP A 6 13.96 -8.52 -4.27
CA ASP A 6 13.93 -9.27 -3.01
C ASP A 6 15.11 -8.91 -2.09
N VAL A 7 16.30 -8.72 -2.68
CA VAL A 7 17.49 -8.28 -1.94
C VAL A 7 17.26 -6.88 -1.35
N THR A 8 16.73 -5.97 -2.16
CA THR A 8 16.40 -4.60 -1.73
C THR A 8 15.38 -4.60 -0.59
N ALA A 9 14.31 -5.39 -0.70
CA ALA A 9 13.32 -5.55 0.36
C ALA A 9 13.90 -6.20 1.62
N HIS A 10 14.86 -7.11 1.48
CA HIS A 10 15.49 -7.79 2.61
C HIS A 10 16.38 -6.86 3.45
N VAL A 11 17.06 -5.89 2.83
CA VAL A 11 17.92 -4.95 3.56
C VAL A 11 17.17 -3.74 4.11
N ALA A 12 16.05 -3.33 3.50
CA ALA A 12 15.27 -2.16 3.91
C ALA A 12 14.69 -2.27 5.33
N ASP A 13 14.59 -1.18 6.08
CA ASP A 13 13.92 -1.20 7.39
C ASP A 13 12.41 -1.12 7.28
N VAL A 14 11.91 -0.41 6.25
CA VAL A 14 10.50 -0.31 5.93
C VAL A 14 10.30 -0.56 4.44
N VAL A 15 9.27 -1.34 4.10
CA VAL A 15 8.83 -1.55 2.71
C VAL A 15 7.38 -1.09 2.62
N PHE A 16 7.13 -0.13 1.74
CA PHE A 16 5.79 0.29 1.35
C PHE A 16 5.42 -0.42 0.05
N ASP A 17 4.27 -1.07 0.04
CA ASP A 17 3.75 -1.81 -1.10
C ASP A 17 2.42 -1.19 -1.54
N LEU A 18 2.41 -0.56 -2.70
CA LEU A 18 1.20 0.01 -3.29
C LEU A 18 0.57 -1.04 -4.21
N GLN A 19 -0.65 -1.45 -3.87
CA GLN A 19 -1.42 -2.43 -4.62
C GLN A 19 -2.57 -1.72 -5.33
N THR A 20 -2.66 -1.91 -6.65
CA THR A 20 -3.74 -1.39 -7.48
C THR A 20 -4.57 -2.55 -8.01
N THR A 21 -5.86 -2.56 -7.68
CA THR A 21 -6.84 -3.51 -8.21
C THR A 21 -7.74 -2.78 -9.18
N ILE A 22 -7.87 -3.30 -10.40
CA ILE A 22 -8.74 -2.73 -11.44
C ILE A 22 -9.89 -3.71 -11.65
N THR A 23 -11.11 -3.23 -11.47
CA THR A 23 -12.33 -3.93 -11.86
C THR A 23 -13.00 -3.20 -13.03
N ASN A 24 -14.09 -3.74 -13.56
CA ASN A 24 -14.86 -3.06 -14.61
C ASN A 24 -15.53 -1.76 -14.11
N ALA A 25 -15.70 -1.60 -12.80
CA ALA A 25 -16.43 -0.48 -12.21
C ALA A 25 -15.52 0.55 -11.54
N GLU A 26 -14.35 0.14 -11.06
CA GLU A 26 -13.50 1.00 -10.24
C GLU A 26 -12.02 0.61 -10.27
N ILE A 27 -11.17 1.58 -9.91
CA ILE A 27 -9.76 1.39 -9.60
C ILE A 27 -9.59 1.63 -8.10
N GLU A 28 -9.12 0.61 -7.39
CA GLU A 28 -8.84 0.72 -5.96
C GLU A 28 -7.34 0.66 -5.70
N ASN A 29 -6.83 1.60 -4.90
CA ASN A 29 -5.43 1.62 -4.46
C ASN A 29 -5.35 1.38 -2.97
N ARG A 30 -4.50 0.45 -2.54
CA ARG A 30 -4.23 0.15 -1.13
C ARG A 30 -2.73 0.20 -0.85
N LEU A 31 -2.35 0.85 0.24
CA LEU A 31 -1.00 0.85 0.76
C LEU A 31 -0.87 -0.20 1.86
N VAL A 32 0.06 -1.13 1.67
CA VAL A 32 0.44 -2.16 2.63
C VAL A 32 1.87 -1.88 3.09
N VAL A 33 2.18 -2.26 4.33
CA VAL A 33 3.54 -2.16 4.88
C VAL A 33 4.00 -3.56 5.29
N PRO A 34 4.45 -4.39 4.33
CA PRO A 34 4.83 -5.78 4.60
C PRO A 34 6.08 -5.91 5.47
N LYS A 35 6.88 -4.85 5.62
CA LYS A 35 8.06 -4.83 6.49
C LYS A 35 8.13 -3.52 7.24
N PHE A 36 8.30 -3.61 8.56
CA PHE A 36 8.53 -2.47 9.44
C PHE A 36 9.42 -2.90 10.60
N ARG A 37 10.68 -2.46 10.63
CA ARG A 37 11.59 -2.66 11.76
C ARG A 37 11.48 -1.50 12.75
N GLY A 38 11.57 -1.78 14.05
CA GLY A 38 11.70 -0.75 15.09
C GLY A 38 10.41 -0.05 15.52
N GLY A 39 9.23 -0.59 15.20
CA GLY A 39 7.95 -0.04 15.66
C GLY A 39 6.76 -0.93 15.31
N LYS A 40 5.54 -0.35 15.31
CA LYS A 40 4.31 -1.06 14.94
C LYS A 40 4.03 -0.87 13.45
N ALA A 41 3.91 -1.98 12.72
CA ALA A 41 3.38 -1.96 11.36
C ALA A 41 1.91 -1.51 11.36
N LEU A 42 1.41 -1.11 10.19
CA LEU A 42 -0.02 -0.90 9.99
C LEU A 42 -0.77 -2.21 10.27
N ALA A 43 -1.86 -2.14 11.02
CA ALA A 43 -2.69 -3.30 11.31
C ALA A 43 -3.43 -3.80 10.06
N GLU A 44 -3.81 -2.88 9.17
CA GLU A 44 -4.60 -3.14 7.97
C GLU A 44 -4.11 -2.27 6.79
N PRO A 45 -4.31 -2.72 5.54
CA PRO A 45 -4.05 -1.91 4.35
C PRO A 45 -4.83 -0.59 4.36
N ILE A 46 -4.18 0.51 3.98
CA ILE A 46 -4.81 1.83 3.91
C ILE A 46 -5.32 2.06 2.48
N LYS A 47 -6.62 2.33 2.31
CA LYS A 47 -7.18 2.75 1.01
C LYS A 47 -6.70 4.17 0.68
N LEU A 48 -6.20 4.35 -0.54
CA LEU A 48 -5.66 5.62 -1.02
C LEU A 48 -6.47 6.14 -2.21
N ARG A 49 -6.70 7.45 -2.23
CA ARG A 49 -7.12 8.18 -3.43
C ARG A 49 -5.89 8.81 -4.06
N LEU A 50 -5.60 8.39 -5.29
CA LEU A 50 -4.51 8.91 -6.10
C LEU A 50 -5.09 9.85 -7.16
N ALA A 51 -4.89 11.15 -6.98
CA ALA A 51 -5.24 12.19 -7.95
C ALA A 51 -4.04 13.13 -8.11
N GLU A 52 -4.25 14.44 -8.10
CA GLU A 52 -3.15 15.43 -8.03
C GLU A 52 -2.35 15.32 -6.72
N SER A 53 -2.96 14.77 -5.67
CA SER A 53 -2.32 14.45 -4.40
C SER A 53 -2.74 13.07 -3.88
N VAL A 54 -1.96 12.53 -2.95
CA VAL A 54 -2.25 11.26 -2.28
C VAL A 54 -3.01 11.54 -1.00
N ASN A 55 -4.24 11.04 -0.90
CA ASN A 55 -5.09 11.18 0.28
C ASN A 55 -5.50 9.83 0.82
N ILE A 56 -5.58 9.71 2.15
CA ILE A 56 -6.16 8.53 2.81
C ILE A 56 -7.67 8.58 2.59
N ASP A 57 -8.23 7.49 2.06
CA ASP A 57 -9.66 7.32 1.99
C ASP A 57 -10.18 6.81 3.33
N THR A 58 -10.82 7.70 4.10
CA THR A 58 -11.48 7.35 5.37
C THR A 58 -12.98 7.12 5.22
N SER A 59 -13.50 7.05 3.99
CA SER A 59 -14.90 6.71 3.80
C SER A 59 -15.14 5.28 4.28
N ARG A 60 -16.18 5.09 5.10
CA ARG A 60 -16.67 3.73 5.40
C ARG A 60 -17.33 3.20 4.14
N ASP A 61 -17.09 1.93 3.82
CA ASP A 61 -17.97 1.18 2.94
C ASP A 61 -19.36 1.17 3.60
N ILE A 62 -20.26 2.04 3.12
CA ILE A 62 -21.65 2.05 3.53
C ILE A 62 -22.35 1.09 2.58
N ALA A 63 -22.39 -0.18 2.98
CA ALA A 63 -23.23 -1.21 2.35
C ALA A 63 -24.53 -1.35 3.13
#